data_AF-A0A6J5X824-F1
#
_entry.id   AF-A0A6J5X824-F1
#
_cell.length_a   1.000
_cell.length_b   1.000
_cell.length_c   1.000
_cell.angle_alpha   90.00
_cell.angle_beta   90.00
_cell.angle_gamma   90.00
#
_symmetry.space_group_name_H-M   'P 1'
#
loop_
_entity.id
_entity.type
_entity.pdbx_description
1 polymer ?
#
loop_
_entity_poly.entity_id
_entity_poly.type
_entity_poly.pdbx_seq_one_letter_code
_entity_poly.pdbx_strand_id
1 'polypeptide(L)'
;MSKGKELEYKDYQLTAWGDMIDLSSNNFEGEIPEQVGNMVNLSMLNLSMNRLTGEIPSSIGKLHWLETLDLSHNHSCPTTT
;
A
#
# COMPACT_ATOMS: atom_id res chain seq x y z
N MET A 1 -5.27 -16.65 13.46
CA MET A 1 -6.18 -15.94 12.55
C MET A 1 -6.40 -14.54 13.10
N SER A 2 -5.44 -13.64 12.91
CA SER A 2 -5.61 -12.23 13.24
C SER A 2 -6.22 -11.56 12.01
N LYS A 3 -7.50 -11.22 12.09
CA LYS A 3 -8.10 -10.26 11.15
C LYS A 3 -7.35 -8.94 11.34
N GLY A 4 -6.84 -8.37 10.26
CA GLY A 4 -6.18 -7.07 10.28
C GLY A 4 -7.03 -6.06 11.06
N LYS A 5 -6.39 -5.27 11.92
CA LYS A 5 -7.08 -4.21 12.65
C LYS A 5 -7.29 -3.05 11.68
N GLU A 6 -8.55 -2.71 11.43
CA GLU A 6 -8.89 -1.42 10.85
C GLU A 6 -8.53 -0.35 11.88
N LEU A 7 -7.44 0.38 11.63
CA LEU A 7 -7.06 1.53 12.46
C LEU A 7 -8.03 2.66 12.09
N GLU A 8 -8.94 2.96 13.01
CA GLU A 8 -9.86 4.10 12.91
C GLU A 8 -9.04 5.40 13.10
N TYR A 9 -8.42 5.88 12.03
CA TYR A 9 -7.73 7.17 11.96
C TYR A 9 -8.75 8.31 11.93
N LYS A 10 -9.30 8.66 13.10
CA LYS A 10 -10.38 9.64 13.21
C LYS A 10 -9.98 11.11 13.42
N ASP A 11 -8.70 11.47 13.46
CA ASP A 11 -8.29 12.83 13.86
C ASP A 11 -7.22 13.50 12.97
N TYR A 12 -7.46 13.61 11.66
CA TYR A 12 -6.84 14.66 10.84
C TYR A 12 -7.93 15.51 10.19
N GLN A 13 -8.23 16.63 10.83
CA GLN A 13 -9.22 17.59 10.39
C GLN A 13 -8.96 18.05 8.95
N LEU A 14 -9.93 17.80 8.08
CA LEU A 14 -10.40 18.69 6.99
C LEU A 14 -9.32 19.29 6.06
N THR A 15 -8.65 18.48 5.22
CA THR A 15 -8.22 18.91 3.85
C THR A 15 -7.88 17.79 2.84
N ALA A 16 -7.82 16.49 3.19
CA ALA A 16 -7.39 15.45 2.24
C ALA A 16 -8.55 14.53 1.83
N TRP A 17 -9.03 14.61 0.58
CA TRP A 17 -10.12 13.75 0.08
C TRP A 17 -9.58 12.45 -0.54
N GLY A 18 -8.71 11.74 0.17
CA GLY A 18 -8.19 10.49 -0.36
C GLY A 18 -8.21 9.36 0.63
N ASP A 19 -8.55 8.17 0.13
CA ASP A 19 -8.65 6.96 0.92
C ASP A 19 -7.29 6.60 1.53
N MET A 20 -7.29 6.09 2.76
CA MET A 20 -6.08 5.65 3.45
C MET A 20 -6.19 4.15 3.73
N ILE A 21 -5.21 3.38 3.28
CA ILE A 21 -5.19 1.93 3.44
C ILE A 21 -3.93 1.49 4.16
N ASP A 22 -4.13 0.92 5.34
CA ASP A 22 -3.08 0.26 6.11
C ASP A 22 -3.29 -1.25 6.10
N LEU A 23 -2.37 -1.94 5.46
CA LEU A 23 -2.28 -3.39 5.35
C LEU A 23 -0.95 -3.91 5.94
N SER A 24 -0.30 -3.10 6.76
CA SER A 24 0.99 -3.45 7.36
C SER A 24 0.87 -4.59 8.36
N SER A 25 2.01 -5.24 8.66
CA SER A 25 2.11 -6.31 9.66
C SER A 25 1.19 -7.50 9.38
N ASN A 26 1.10 -7.88 8.12
CA ASN A 26 0.41 -9.10 7.68
C ASN A 26 1.43 -10.10 7.10
N ASN A 27 0.92 -11.26 6.67
CA ASN A 27 1.72 -12.29 6.01
C ASN A 27 1.45 -12.31 4.49
N PHE A 28 1.12 -11.16 3.88
CA PHE A 28 0.91 -11.12 2.43
C PHE A 28 2.20 -11.45 1.69
N GLU A 29 2.08 -12.29 0.68
CA GLU A 29 3.19 -12.81 -0.12
C GLU A 29 2.90 -12.62 -1.62
N GLY A 30 3.94 -12.76 -2.45
CA GLY A 30 3.84 -12.52 -3.88
C GLY A 30 3.93 -11.04 -4.23
N GLU A 31 3.51 -10.69 -5.44
CA GLU A 31 3.69 -9.35 -6.01
C GLU A 31 2.52 -8.41 -5.67
N ILE A 32 2.80 -7.10 -5.72
CA ILE A 32 1.75 -6.08 -5.65
C ILE A 32 1.01 -6.07 -7.00
N PRO A 33 -0.31 -6.32 -7.04
CA PRO A 33 -1.04 -6.38 -8.30
C PRO A 33 -1.16 -4.99 -8.97
N GLU A 34 -1.06 -4.95 -10.31
CA GLU A 34 -1.26 -3.73 -11.13
C GLU A 34 -2.64 -3.06 -10.90
N GLN A 35 -3.61 -3.81 -10.38
CA GLN A 35 -4.94 -3.32 -10.02
C GLN A 35 -4.91 -2.29 -8.88
N VAL A 36 -3.83 -2.21 -8.09
CA VAL A 36 -3.65 -1.16 -7.07
C VAL A 36 -3.73 0.23 -7.70
N GLY A 37 -3.30 0.41 -8.96
CA GLY A 37 -3.43 1.70 -9.65
C GLY A 37 -4.86 2.11 -10.04
N ASN A 38 -5.88 1.26 -9.80
CA ASN A 38 -7.28 1.64 -9.98
C ASN A 38 -7.82 2.45 -8.79
N MET A 39 -7.08 2.51 -7.68
CA MET A 39 -7.48 3.21 -6.46
C MET A 39 -7.13 4.70 -6.53
N VAL A 40 -7.61 5.39 -7.56
CA VAL A 40 -7.12 6.74 -7.95
C VAL A 40 -7.27 7.84 -6.89
N ASN A 41 -8.16 7.63 -5.91
CA ASN A 41 -8.33 8.55 -4.78
C ASN A 41 -7.44 8.19 -3.59
N LEU A 42 -6.56 7.19 -3.67
CA LEU A 42 -5.76 6.76 -2.53
C LEU A 42 -4.73 7.84 -2.17
N SER A 43 -4.74 8.27 -0.90
CA SER A 43 -3.79 9.23 -0.33
C SER A 43 -2.67 8.55 0.45
N MET A 44 -2.94 7.37 1.03
CA MET A 44 -1.95 6.60 1.78
C MET A 44 -2.10 5.11 1.52
N LEU A 45 -0.97 4.45 1.26
CA LEU A 45 -0.85 3.00 1.18
C LEU A 45 0.31 2.51 2.04
N ASN A 46 0.01 1.81 3.12
CA ASN A 46 0.99 1.15 3.95
C ASN A 46 0.92 -0.38 3.75
N LEU A 47 1.95 -0.94 3.13
CA LEU A 47 2.13 -2.38 2.92
C LEU A 47 3.34 -2.92 3.70
N SER A 48 3.87 -2.14 4.65
CA SER A 48 5.09 -2.50 5.36
C SER A 48 4.94 -3.77 6.21
N MET A 49 6.07 -4.39 6.56
CA MET A 49 6.10 -5.60 7.38
C MET A 49 5.21 -6.74 6.81
N ASN A 50 5.33 -6.98 5.51
CA ASN A 50 4.74 -8.12 4.83
C ASN A 50 5.86 -8.99 4.22
N ARG A 51 5.49 -9.97 3.38
CA ARG A 51 6.42 -10.83 2.64
C ARG A 51 6.29 -10.62 1.13
N LEU A 52 5.94 -9.39 0.72
CA LEU A 52 5.76 -9.04 -0.69
C LEU A 52 7.10 -9.08 -1.42
N THR A 53 7.05 -9.50 -2.68
CA THR A 53 8.19 -9.70 -3.59
C THR A 53 7.92 -9.03 -4.94
N GLY A 54 8.90 -9.08 -5.85
CA GLY A 54 8.75 -8.54 -7.21
C GLY A 54 8.94 -7.02 -7.29
N GLU A 55 8.54 -6.46 -8.43
CA GLU A 55 8.66 -5.03 -8.71
C GLU A 55 7.46 -4.23 -8.19
N ILE A 56 7.66 -2.93 -7.98
CA ILE A 56 6.57 -2.01 -7.72
C ILE A 56 5.81 -1.82 -9.05
N PRO A 57 4.51 -2.15 -9.12
CA PRO A 57 3.79 -2.09 -10.38
C PRO A 57 3.73 -0.66 -10.89
N SER A 58 3.93 -0.50 -12.20
CA SER A 58 3.99 0.81 -12.85
C SER A 58 2.68 1.60 -12.68
N SER A 59 1.58 0.88 -12.47
CA SER A 59 0.27 1.43 -12.13
C SER A 59 0.25 2.35 -10.90
N ILE A 60 1.22 2.23 -9.98
CA ILE A 60 1.35 3.15 -8.83
C ILE A 60 1.46 4.60 -9.32
N GLY A 61 2.06 4.85 -10.50
CA GLY A 61 2.14 6.18 -11.09
C GLY A 61 0.78 6.81 -11.46
N LYS A 62 -0.31 6.03 -11.49
CA LYS A 62 -1.69 6.54 -11.71
C LYS A 62 -2.31 7.14 -10.44
N LEU A 63 -1.73 6.89 -9.28
CA LEU A 63 -2.26 7.32 -7.99
C LEU A 63 -1.85 8.78 -7.72
N HIS A 64 -2.48 9.70 -8.46
CA HIS A 64 -2.12 11.12 -8.45
C HIS A 64 -2.28 11.82 -7.09
N TRP A 65 -3.02 11.20 -6.17
CA TRP A 65 -3.32 11.72 -4.84
C TRP A 65 -2.49 11.02 -3.75
N LEU A 66 -1.66 10.05 -4.11
CA LEU A 66 -0.88 9.27 -3.15
C LEU A 66 0.23 10.13 -2.57
N GLU A 67 0.11 10.45 -1.30
CA GLU A 67 1.08 11.22 -0.53
C GLU A 67 2.07 10.31 0.20
N THR A 68 1.60 9.13 0.64
CA THR A 68 2.41 8.19 1.41
C THR A 68 2.34 6.78 0.82
N LEU A 69 3.50 6.22 0.51
CA LEU A 69 3.67 4.81 0.15
C LEU A 69 4.75 4.19 1.03
N ASP A 70 4.38 3.25 1.89
CA ASP A 70 5.32 2.51 2.73
C ASP A 70 5.37 1.04 2.32
N LEU A 71 6.53 0.63 1.79
CA LEU A 71 6.84 -0.75 1.40
C LEU A 71 7.95 -1.36 2.27
N SER A 72 8.36 -0.68 3.34
CA SER A 72 9.47 -1.10 4.18
C SER A 72 9.25 -2.49 4.79
N HIS A 73 10.34 -3.18 5.10
CA HIS A 73 10.25 -4.54 5.68
C HIS A 73 9.46 -5.54 4.82
N ASN A 74 9.60 -5.46 3.48
CA ASN A 74 9.23 -6.49 2.51
C ASN A 74 10.48 -7.08 1.84
N HIS A 75 10.30 -8.14 1.05
CA HIS A 75 11.37 -8.77 0.26
C HIS A 75 11.42 -8.16 -1.15
N SER A 76 11.69 -6.86 -1.27
CA SER A 76 11.85 -6.21 -2.58
C SER A 76 13.16 -6.69 -3.25
N CYS A 77 13.08 -7.80 -3.98
CA CYS A 77 14.17 -8.32 -4.79
C CYS A 77 13.84 -8.04 -6.26
N PRO A 78 14.62 -7.22 -6.99
CA PRO A 78 14.43 -7.07 -8.43
C PRO A 78 14.91 -8.34 -9.12
N THR A 79 13.98 -9.24 -9.48
CA THR A 79 14.30 -10.35 -10.37
C THR A 79 14.19 -9.86 -11.80
N THR A 80 15.27 -9.25 -12.30
CA THR A 80 15.47 -9.07 -13.73
C THR A 80 15.55 -10.46 -14.38
N THR A 81 14.59 -10.80 -15.23
CA THR A 81 14.76 -11.81 -16.28
C THR A 81 14.76 -11.09 -17.63
#